data_AF-A0A162C3G1-F1
#
_entry.id   AF-A0A162C3G1-F1
#
_cell.length_a   1.000
_cell.length_b   1.000
_cell.length_c   1.000
_cell.angle_alpha   90.00
_cell.angle_beta   90.00
_cell.angle_gamma   90.00
#
_symmetry.space_group_name_H-M   'P 1'
#
loop_
_entity.id
_entity.type
_entity.pdbx_description
1 polymer ?
#
loop_
_entity_poly.entity_id
_entity_poly.type
_entity_poly.pdbx_seq_one_letter_code
_entity_poly.pdbx_strand_id
1 'polypeptide(L)'
;MSEALVYIGLMIRVLEVFVVVFLLLQFKKHKWSLFFGGKSSLKTIDDHELHSCFIAALCVVVFHNVGNTLAAQVLASGMEKLELRRIYYFILMLNSFACSIAIYFLHSLRHCSFSKTAKRCLYLAIITASLCFMQLIARGIFDYNAFSPFYKIALLGCNITTLVVVALHPVKAYKKLKHNAKEA
;
A
#
# COMPACT_ATOMS: atom_id res chain seq x y z
N MET A 1 -13.86 23.36 -0.81
CA MET A 1 -13.15 22.09 -1.09
C MET A 1 -13.22 21.88 -2.59
N SER A 2 -12.11 21.78 -3.32
CA SER A 2 -12.16 21.68 -4.79
C SER A 2 -12.81 20.36 -5.22
N GLU A 3 -13.69 20.39 -6.22
CA GLU A 3 -14.40 19.22 -6.75
C GLU A 3 -13.44 18.06 -7.10
N ALA A 4 -12.27 18.39 -7.64
CA ALA A 4 -11.20 17.44 -7.93
C ALA A 4 -10.76 16.60 -6.72
N LEU A 5 -10.67 17.18 -5.52
CA LEU A 5 -10.28 16.44 -4.30
C LEU A 5 -11.37 15.47 -3.87
N VAL A 6 -12.65 15.81 -4.10
CA VAL A 6 -13.78 14.93 -3.81
C VAL A 6 -13.75 13.71 -4.74
N TYR A 7 -13.54 13.92 -6.04
CA TYR A 7 -13.42 12.83 -7.01
C TYR A 7 -12.23 11.91 -6.74
N ILE A 8 -11.08 12.48 -6.39
CA ILE A 8 -9.89 11.70 -6.01
C ILE A 8 -10.16 10.87 -4.75
N GLY A 9 -10.81 11.46 -3.74
CA GLY A 9 -11.18 10.75 -2.52
C GLY A 9 -12.14 9.58 -2.80
N LEU A 10 -13.13 9.78 -3.68
CA LEU A 10 -14.04 8.72 -4.10
C LEU A 10 -13.30 7.60 -4.84
N MET A 11 -12.43 7.96 -5.78
CA MET A 11 -11.61 7.01 -6.54
C MET A 11 -10.75 6.13 -5.60
N ILE A 12 -10.11 6.73 -4.60
CA ILE A 12 -9.32 6.01 -3.60
C ILE A 12 -10.20 4.99 -2.86
N ARG A 13 -11.37 5.41 -2.36
CA ARG A 13 -12.30 4.51 -1.66
C ARG A 13 -12.78 3.36 -2.55
N VAL A 14 -13.08 3.63 -3.81
CA VAL A 14 -13.49 2.58 -4.77
C VAL A 14 -12.36 1.58 -4.94
N LEU A 15 -11.11 2.04 -5.14
CA LEU A 15 -9.95 1.16 -5.25
C LEU A 15 -9.73 0.32 -3.99
N GLU A 16 -9.85 0.92 -2.80
CA GLU A 16 -9.76 0.19 -1.53
C GLU A 16 -10.82 -0.91 -1.43
N VAL A 17 -12.08 -0.61 -1.77
CA VAL A 17 -13.16 -1.60 -1.77
C VAL A 17 -12.82 -2.76 -2.72
N PHE A 18 -12.29 -2.47 -3.91
CA PHE A 18 -11.83 -3.52 -4.84
C PHE A 18 -10.73 -4.40 -4.24
N VAL A 19 -9.75 -3.81 -3.55
CA VAL A 19 -8.67 -4.55 -2.89
C VAL A 19 -9.22 -5.41 -1.76
N VAL A 20 -10.12 -4.88 -0.94
CA VAL A 20 -10.76 -5.62 0.17
C VAL A 20 -11.60 -6.77 -0.36
N VAL A 21 -12.41 -6.55 -1.40
CA VAL A 21 -13.18 -7.63 -2.05
C VAL A 21 -12.26 -8.71 -2.59
N PHE A 22 -11.14 -8.34 -3.23
CA PHE A 22 -10.13 -9.31 -3.65
C PHE A 22 -9.56 -10.13 -2.49
N LEU A 23 -9.19 -9.47 -1.39
CA LEU A 23 -8.68 -10.14 -0.19
C LEU A 23 -9.73 -11.13 0.37
N LEU A 24 -10.99 -10.73 0.46
CA LEU A 24 -12.09 -11.57 0.95
C LEU A 24 -12.36 -12.77 0.04
N LEU A 25 -12.36 -12.58 -1.28
CA LEU A 25 -12.56 -13.66 -2.25
C LEU A 25 -11.43 -14.69 -2.17
N GLN A 26 -10.18 -14.23 -2.08
CA GLN A 26 -9.04 -15.15 -1.96
C GLN A 26 -9.02 -15.86 -0.62
N PHE A 27 -9.32 -15.14 0.46
CA PHE A 27 -9.46 -15.74 1.79
C PHE A 27 -10.57 -16.79 1.84
N LYS A 28 -11.71 -16.57 1.18
CA LYS A 28 -12.78 -17.58 1.08
C LYS A 28 -12.31 -18.86 0.37
N LYS A 29 -11.50 -18.73 -0.69
CA LYS A 29 -11.04 -19.86 -1.51
C LYS A 29 -9.93 -20.68 -0.87
N HIS A 30 -8.92 -20.02 -0.29
CA HIS A 30 -7.72 -20.68 0.25
C HIS A 30 -7.68 -20.71 1.79
N LYS A 31 -8.64 -20.04 2.46
CA LYS A 31 -8.81 -20.00 3.92
C LYS A 31 -7.51 -19.69 4.66
N TRP A 32 -7.24 -20.44 5.72
CA TRP A 32 -6.06 -20.32 6.54
C TRP A 32 -4.77 -20.73 5.82
N SER A 33 -4.80 -21.39 4.65
CA SER A 33 -3.57 -21.63 3.89
C SER A 33 -2.94 -20.30 3.42
N LEU A 34 -3.75 -19.27 3.18
CA LEU A 34 -3.26 -17.92 2.88
C LEU A 34 -2.58 -17.23 4.06
N PHE A 35 -2.77 -17.66 5.31
CA PHE A 35 -2.17 -17.08 6.53
C PHE A 35 -1.14 -18.00 7.23
N PHE A 36 -1.30 -19.31 7.11
CA PHE A 36 -0.47 -20.33 7.77
C PHE A 36 0.08 -21.39 6.80
N GLY A 37 -0.18 -21.28 5.50
CA GLY A 37 0.41 -22.16 4.49
C GLY A 37 1.89 -21.83 4.25
N GLY A 38 2.75 -22.84 4.38
CA GLY A 38 4.20 -22.77 4.10
C GLY A 38 4.57 -23.41 2.76
N LYS A 39 5.79 -23.98 2.67
CA LYS A 39 6.33 -24.64 1.47
C LYS A 39 5.39 -25.68 0.85
N SER A 40 4.57 -26.34 1.66
CA SER A 40 3.59 -27.35 1.20
C SER A 40 2.45 -26.77 0.34
N SER A 41 2.16 -25.47 0.47
CA SER A 41 1.13 -24.75 -0.29
C SER A 41 1.66 -24.01 -1.54
N LEU A 42 2.98 -23.95 -1.70
CA LEU A 42 3.68 -23.16 -2.72
C LEU A 42 4.29 -24.09 -3.78
N LYS A 43 3.44 -24.82 -4.51
CA LYS A 43 3.89 -25.84 -5.48
C LYS A 43 4.09 -25.27 -6.88
N THR A 44 3.28 -24.29 -7.27
CA THR A 44 3.34 -23.69 -8.62
C THR A 44 3.78 -22.23 -8.58
N ILE A 45 4.32 -21.73 -9.69
CA ILE A 45 4.69 -20.31 -9.85
C ILE A 45 3.46 -19.41 -9.63
N ASP A 46 2.28 -19.86 -10.06
CA ASP A 46 1.02 -19.14 -9.89
C ASP A 46 0.61 -19.03 -8.40
N ASP A 47 0.89 -20.07 -7.60
CA ASP A 47 0.67 -20.01 -6.14
C ASP A 47 1.61 -18.98 -5.49
N HIS A 48 2.88 -18.97 -5.88
CA HIS A 48 3.85 -17.98 -5.38
C HIS A 48 3.41 -16.54 -5.71
N GLU A 49 2.96 -16.29 -6.94
CA GLU A 49 2.47 -14.98 -7.36
C GLU A 49 1.21 -14.58 -6.59
N LEU A 50 0.26 -15.50 -6.41
CA LEU A 50 -0.98 -15.25 -5.68
C LEU A 50 -0.71 -14.90 -4.21
N HIS A 51 0.09 -15.70 -3.52
CA HIS A 51 0.45 -15.46 -2.11
C HIS A 51 1.22 -14.14 -1.95
N SER A 52 2.17 -13.86 -2.85
CA SER A 52 2.93 -12.60 -2.83
C SER A 52 2.02 -11.38 -3.01
N CYS A 53 1.08 -11.44 -3.96
CA CYS A 53 0.11 -10.36 -4.18
C CYS A 53 -0.87 -10.20 -3.02
N PHE A 54 -1.29 -11.31 -2.39
CA PHE A 54 -2.11 -11.26 -1.19
C PHE A 54 -1.40 -10.57 -0.03
N ILE A 55 -0.13 -10.91 0.23
CA ILE A 55 0.68 -10.26 1.28
C ILE A 55 0.82 -8.76 0.99
N ALA A 56 1.16 -8.39 -0.25
CA ALA A 56 1.29 -6.98 -0.64
C ALA A 56 -0.04 -6.22 -0.45
N ALA A 57 -1.15 -6.79 -0.91
CA ALA A 57 -2.48 -6.21 -0.76
C ALA A 57 -2.87 -6.01 0.71
N LEU A 58 -2.63 -7.03 1.54
CA LEU A 58 -2.91 -6.97 2.97
C LEU A 58 -2.10 -5.88 3.66
N CYS A 59 -0.78 -5.83 3.42
CA CYS A 59 0.08 -4.78 3.98
C CYS A 59 -0.38 -3.40 3.55
N VAL A 60 -0.67 -3.20 2.25
CA VAL A 60 -1.12 -1.90 1.74
C VAL A 60 -2.39 -1.45 2.45
N VAL A 61 -3.41 -2.31 2.57
CA VAL A 61 -4.67 -1.94 3.24
C VAL A 61 -4.47 -1.64 4.73
N VAL A 62 -3.73 -2.50 5.44
CA VAL A 62 -3.48 -2.32 6.87
C VAL A 62 -2.73 -1.02 7.13
N PHE A 63 -1.60 -0.80 6.45
CA PHE A 63 -0.78 0.38 6.67
C PHE A 63 -1.39 1.66 6.09
N HIS A 64 -2.27 1.57 5.09
CA HIS A 64 -3.05 2.73 4.64
C HIS A 64 -4.03 3.18 5.72
N ASN A 65 -4.78 2.24 6.32
CA ASN A 65 -5.71 2.55 7.40
C ASN A 65 -5.01 3.04 8.67
N VAL A 66 -3.92 2.39 9.08
CA VAL A 66 -3.10 2.82 10.21
C VAL A 66 -2.54 4.23 9.95
N GLY A 67 -1.96 4.46 8.77
CA GLY A 67 -1.43 5.77 8.38
C GLY A 67 -2.49 6.87 8.40
N ASN A 68 -3.67 6.63 7.84
CA ASN A 68 -4.78 7.59 7.85
C ASN A 68 -5.28 7.89 9.27
N THR A 69 -5.39 6.86 10.11
CA THR A 69 -5.82 7.01 11.50
C THR A 69 -4.82 7.84 12.29
N LEU A 70 -3.53 7.49 12.20
CA LEU A 70 -2.46 8.22 12.86
C LEU A 70 -2.39 9.68 12.38
N ALA A 71 -2.49 9.92 11.07
CA ALA A 71 -2.53 11.25 10.50
C ALA A 71 -3.69 12.09 11.06
N ALA A 72 -4.90 11.50 11.15
CA ALA A 72 -6.06 12.19 11.71
C ALA A 72 -5.88 12.54 13.19
N GLN A 73 -5.31 11.63 13.99
CA GLN A 73 -5.02 11.87 15.40
C GLN A 73 -3.98 13.00 15.60
N VAL A 74 -2.92 12.99 14.78
CA VAL A 74 -1.91 14.07 14.81
C VAL A 74 -2.54 15.40 14.45
N LEU A 75 -3.40 15.46 13.44
CA LEU A 75 -4.09 16.70 13.06
C LEU A 75 -5.06 17.20 14.14
N ALA A 76 -5.60 16.32 14.98
CA ALA A 76 -6.53 16.65 16.05
C ALA A 76 -5.84 17.03 17.38
N SER A 77 -4.51 16.92 17.48
CA SER A 77 -3.79 17.05 18.76
C SER A 77 -3.68 18.49 19.31
N GLY A 78 -4.08 19.51 18.53
CA GLY A 78 -3.99 20.91 18.94
C GLY A 78 -2.56 21.48 19.01
N MET A 79 -1.55 20.76 18.51
CA MET A 79 -0.16 21.21 18.51
C MET A 79 0.09 22.46 17.66
N GLU A 80 1.16 23.19 17.99
CA GLU A 80 1.62 24.29 17.16
C GLU A 80 2.05 23.79 15.78
N LYS A 81 1.85 24.60 14.75
CA LYS A 81 2.01 24.27 13.33
C LYS A 81 3.36 23.61 12.99
N LEU A 82 4.46 24.05 13.61
CA LEU A 82 5.80 23.52 13.32
C LEU A 82 5.98 22.11 13.92
N GLU A 83 5.59 21.94 15.18
CA GLU A 83 5.60 20.64 15.87
C GLU A 83 4.67 19.63 15.19
N LEU A 84 3.48 20.09 14.82
CA LEU A 84 2.50 19.32 14.06
C LEU A 84 3.10 18.75 12.78
N ARG A 85 3.81 19.58 11.99
CA ARG A 85 4.46 19.13 10.74
C ARG A 85 5.55 18.11 10.99
N ARG A 86 6.38 18.31 12.01
CA ARG A 86 7.46 17.38 12.37
C ARG A 86 6.87 16.00 12.69
N ILE A 87 5.91 15.95 13.60
CA ILE A 87 5.29 14.71 14.03
C ILE A 87 4.50 14.05 12.89
N TYR A 88 3.77 14.84 12.09
CA TYR A 88 3.01 14.34 10.95
C TYR A 88 3.89 13.62 9.93
N TYR A 89 4.96 14.26 9.44
CA TYR A 89 5.84 13.63 8.44
C TYR A 89 6.68 12.49 9.03
N PHE A 90 7.08 12.60 10.30
CA PHE A 90 7.80 11.54 10.98
C PHE A 90 6.97 10.26 11.10
N ILE A 91 5.72 10.37 11.56
CA ILE A 91 4.83 9.22 11.70
C ILE A 91 4.50 8.61 10.34
N LEU A 92 4.22 9.43 9.32
CA LEU A 92 3.97 8.91 7.97
C LEU A 92 5.21 8.20 7.38
N MET A 93 6.40 8.73 7.61
CA MET A 93 7.65 8.08 7.23
C MET A 93 7.80 6.71 7.91
N LEU A 94 7.60 6.64 9.23
CA LEU A 94 7.67 5.40 9.98
C LEU A 94 6.63 4.39 9.51
N ASN A 95 5.40 4.84 9.22
CA ASN A 95 4.33 3.98 8.71
C ASN A 95 4.70 3.37 7.34
N SER A 96 5.24 4.17 6.41
CA SER A 96 5.70 3.67 5.10
C SER A 96 6.90 2.73 5.21
N PHE A 97 7.82 3.01 6.12
CA PHE A 97 8.96 2.14 6.38
C PHE A 97 8.53 0.81 7.00
N ALA A 98 7.63 0.85 7.99
CA ALA A 98 7.05 -0.33 8.62
C ALA A 98 6.27 -1.18 7.59
N CYS A 99 5.55 -0.56 6.66
CA CYS A 99 4.91 -1.27 5.55
C CYS A 99 5.94 -2.00 4.67
N SER A 100 7.05 -1.33 4.33
CA SER A 100 8.13 -1.92 3.54
C SER A 100 8.76 -3.13 4.24
N ILE A 101 9.06 -3.00 5.54
CA ILE A 101 9.57 -4.09 6.37
C ILE A 101 8.55 -5.23 6.42
N ALA A 102 7.27 -4.93 6.65
CA ALA A 102 6.23 -5.96 6.75
C ALA A 102 6.10 -6.75 5.44
N ILE A 103 6.09 -6.07 4.28
CA ILE A 103 6.09 -6.74 2.97
C ILE A 103 7.29 -7.67 2.87
N TYR A 104 8.50 -7.18 3.17
CA TYR A 104 9.72 -7.99 3.05
C TYR A 104 9.72 -9.20 4.01
N PHE A 105 9.45 -8.94 5.29
CA PHE A 105 9.49 -9.93 6.34
C PHE A 105 8.44 -11.03 6.14
N LEU A 106 7.21 -10.67 5.78
CA LEU A 106 6.17 -11.65 5.49
C LEU A 106 6.51 -12.53 4.27
N HIS A 107 7.18 -11.99 3.24
CA HIS A 107 7.67 -12.80 2.13
C HIS A 107 8.80 -13.75 2.57
N SER A 108 9.71 -13.26 3.42
CA SER A 108 10.84 -14.05 3.94
C SER A 108 10.35 -15.21 4.82
N LEU A 109 9.43 -14.95 5.76
CA LEU A 109 8.81 -15.97 6.61
C LEU A 109 8.12 -17.08 5.80
N ARG A 110 7.60 -16.75 4.62
CA ARG A 110 6.91 -17.70 3.74
C ARG A 110 7.79 -18.43 2.76
N HIS A 111 9.03 -17.97 2.59
CA HIS A 111 9.88 -18.40 1.47
C HIS A 111 9.18 -18.29 0.10
N CYS A 112 8.33 -17.28 -0.08
CA CYS A 112 7.66 -17.03 -1.36
C CYS A 112 8.44 -16.03 -2.21
N SER A 113 8.45 -16.24 -3.52
CA SER A 113 9.07 -15.30 -4.44
C SER A 113 8.27 -13.99 -4.52
N PHE A 114 8.96 -12.87 -4.77
CA PHE A 114 8.29 -11.59 -4.97
C PHE A 114 7.67 -11.48 -6.35
N SER A 115 6.34 -11.37 -6.40
CA SER A 115 5.61 -10.96 -7.61
C SER A 115 6.01 -9.56 -8.06
N LYS A 116 5.77 -9.25 -9.35
CA LYS A 116 5.97 -7.89 -9.88
C LYS A 116 5.14 -6.85 -9.12
N THR A 117 3.94 -7.23 -8.68
CA THR A 117 3.04 -6.39 -7.87
C THR A 117 3.67 -6.08 -6.51
N ALA A 118 4.16 -7.08 -5.79
CA ALA A 118 4.79 -6.90 -4.49
C ALA A 118 6.06 -6.05 -4.57
N LYS A 119 6.92 -6.26 -5.59
CA LYS A 119 8.11 -5.42 -5.82
C LYS A 119 7.74 -3.95 -6.02
N ARG A 120 6.71 -3.68 -6.84
CA ARG A 120 6.22 -2.32 -7.08
C ARG A 120 5.69 -1.68 -5.80
N CYS A 121 4.90 -2.40 -5.01
CA CYS A 121 4.38 -1.90 -3.73
C CYS A 121 5.52 -1.59 -2.75
N LEU A 122 6.52 -2.46 -2.67
CA LEU A 122 7.71 -2.25 -1.84
C LEU A 122 8.48 -0.99 -2.26
N TYR A 123 8.77 -0.82 -3.55
CA TYR A 123 9.47 0.37 -4.05
C TYR A 123 8.65 1.65 -3.83
N LEU A 124 7.33 1.62 -4.05
CA LEU A 124 6.46 2.76 -3.78
C LEU A 124 6.41 3.12 -2.30
N ALA A 125 6.41 2.14 -1.40
CA ALA A 125 6.48 2.37 0.04
C ALA A 125 7.82 3.02 0.45
N ILE A 126 8.94 2.56 -0.11
CA ILE A 126 10.26 3.18 0.11
C ILE A 126 10.29 4.62 -0.42
N ILE A 127 9.81 4.85 -1.64
CA ILE A 127 9.71 6.22 -2.22
C ILE A 127 8.85 7.12 -1.33
N THR A 128 7.73 6.62 -0.84
CA THR A 128 6.84 7.36 0.06
C THR A 128 7.56 7.73 1.36
N ALA A 129 8.29 6.78 1.96
CA ALA A 129 9.09 7.05 3.16
C ALA A 129 10.16 8.12 2.90
N SER A 130 10.87 8.05 1.77
CA SER A 130 11.86 9.06 1.37
C SER A 130 11.23 10.45 1.16
N LEU A 131 10.06 10.53 0.52
CA LEU A 131 9.34 11.80 0.33
C LEU A 131 8.87 12.40 1.67
N CYS A 132 8.41 11.56 2.60
CA CYS A 132 8.07 11.99 3.95
C CYS A 132 9.30 12.47 4.72
N PHE A 133 10.43 11.77 4.61
CA PHE A 133 11.69 12.20 5.21
C PHE A 133 12.16 13.55 4.66
N MET A 134 12.15 13.73 3.33
CA MET A 134 12.48 15.03 2.71
C MET A 134 11.58 16.15 3.22
N GLN A 135 10.27 15.90 3.39
CA GLN A 135 9.35 16.88 3.96
C GLN A 135 9.57 17.14 5.45
N LEU A 136 9.96 16.12 6.21
CA LEU A 136 10.36 16.29 7.61
C LEU A 136 11.54 17.25 7.73
N ILE A 137 12.58 17.06 6.91
CA ILE A 137 13.75 17.95 6.89
C ILE A 137 13.36 19.34 6.40
N ALA A 138 12.80 19.45 5.19
CA ALA A 138 12.50 20.74 4.58
C ALA A 138 11.48 21.55 5.39
N ARG A 139 10.33 20.95 5.74
CA ARG A 139 9.18 21.67 6.32
C ARG A 139 9.08 21.54 7.83
N GLY A 140 9.61 20.45 8.39
CA GLY A 140 9.64 20.22 9.83
C GLY A 140 10.83 20.90 10.48
N ILE A 141 12.03 20.81 9.90
CA ILE A 141 13.25 21.37 10.51
C ILE A 141 13.53 22.78 10.00
N PHE A 142 13.56 22.98 8.68
CA PHE A 142 13.96 24.26 8.06
C PHE A 142 12.81 25.23 7.74
N ASP A 143 11.55 24.83 7.98
CA ASP A 143 10.33 25.56 7.56
C ASP A 143 10.31 26.03 6.09
N TYR A 144 11.01 25.31 5.22
CA TYR A 144 11.07 25.58 3.79
C TYR A 144 9.87 24.98 3.05
N ASN A 145 8.98 25.82 2.53
CA ASN A 145 7.69 25.38 1.97
C ASN A 145 7.58 25.44 0.43
N ALA A 146 8.62 25.85 -0.31
CA ALA A 146 8.51 26.09 -1.76
C ALA A 146 8.14 24.84 -2.57
N PHE A 147 8.67 23.67 -2.20
CA PHE A 147 8.36 22.38 -2.87
C PHE A 147 7.10 21.68 -2.35
N SER A 148 6.34 22.31 -1.44
CA SER A 148 5.11 21.72 -0.86
C SER A 148 4.11 21.20 -1.91
N PRO A 149 3.83 21.90 -3.03
CA PRO A 149 2.92 21.38 -4.06
C PRO A 149 3.44 20.10 -4.71
N PHE A 150 4.74 20.05 -5.03
CA PHE A 150 5.38 18.89 -5.64
C PHE A 150 5.27 17.66 -4.74
N TYR A 151 5.60 17.79 -3.45
CA TYR A 151 5.53 16.67 -2.51
C TYR A 151 4.11 16.13 -2.34
N LYS A 152 3.10 17.01 -2.30
CA LYS A 152 1.70 16.60 -2.20
C LYS A 152 1.27 15.78 -3.42
N ILE A 153 1.61 16.23 -4.62
CA ILE A 153 1.28 15.51 -5.86
C ILE A 153 2.04 14.18 -5.92
N ALA A 154 3.33 14.17 -5.56
CA ALA A 154 4.15 12.96 -5.56
C ALA A 154 3.62 11.90 -4.59
N LEU A 155 3.29 12.29 -3.35
CA LEU A 155 2.71 11.38 -2.35
C LEU A 155 1.34 10.85 -2.78
N LEU A 156 0.48 11.71 -3.31
CA LEU A 156 -0.82 11.32 -3.85
C LEU A 156 -0.65 10.30 -4.99
N GLY A 157 0.27 10.59 -5.92
CA GLY A 157 0.61 9.71 -7.03
C GLY A 157 1.11 8.35 -6.55
N CYS A 158 1.97 8.31 -5.52
CA CYS A 158 2.45 7.06 -4.94
C CYS A 158 1.30 6.23 -4.35
N ASN A 159 0.41 6.85 -3.59
CA ASN A 159 -0.75 6.18 -2.99
C ASN A 159 -1.72 5.62 -4.05
N ILE A 160 -2.11 6.44 -5.03
CA ILE A 160 -2.99 6.01 -6.13
C ILE A 160 -2.32 4.88 -6.91
N THR A 161 -1.05 5.01 -7.27
CA THR A 161 -0.33 3.99 -8.02
C THR A 161 -0.27 2.68 -7.24
N THR A 162 -0.07 2.74 -5.93
CA THR A 162 -0.03 1.56 -5.06
C THR A 162 -1.37 0.84 -5.07
N LEU A 163 -2.47 1.58 -4.85
CA LEU A 163 -3.82 1.02 -4.87
C LEU A 163 -4.18 0.43 -6.24
N VAL A 164 -3.85 1.12 -7.33
CA VAL A 164 -4.07 0.62 -8.70
C VAL A 164 -3.27 -0.66 -8.97
N VAL A 165 -2.00 -0.70 -8.58
CA VAL A 165 -1.13 -1.88 -8.78
C VAL A 165 -1.72 -3.10 -8.09
N VAL A 166 -2.20 -2.94 -6.85
CA VAL A 166 -2.83 -4.02 -6.09
C VAL A 166 -4.19 -4.40 -6.67
N ALA A 167 -5.04 -3.42 -7.00
CA ALA A 167 -6.38 -3.64 -7.53
C ALA A 167 -6.39 -4.28 -8.93
N LEU A 168 -5.36 -4.07 -9.75
CA LEU A 168 -5.27 -4.70 -11.08
C LEU A 168 -4.91 -6.18 -11.04
N HIS A 169 -4.35 -6.68 -9.93
CA HIS A 169 -3.98 -8.09 -9.80
C HIS A 169 -5.16 -9.07 -9.93
N PRO A 170 -6.28 -8.92 -9.18
CA PRO A 170 -7.47 -9.77 -9.37
C PRO A 170 -7.96 -9.81 -10.81
N VAL A 171 -7.93 -8.66 -11.50
CA VAL A 171 -8.39 -8.55 -12.89
C VAL A 171 -7.49 -9.36 -13.82
N LYS A 172 -6.17 -9.30 -13.62
CA LYS A 172 -5.22 -10.12 -14.38
C LYS A 172 -5.38 -11.61 -14.11
N ALA A 173 -5.54 -12.00 -12.84
CA ALA A 173 -5.76 -13.38 -12.45
C ALA A 173 -7.07 -13.94 -13.06
N TYR A 174 -8.16 -13.17 -13.02
CA TYR A 174 -9.44 -13.55 -13.63
C TYR A 174 -9.35 -13.68 -15.15
N LYS A 175 -8.67 -12.75 -15.83
CA LYS A 175 -8.45 -12.83 -17.28
C LYS A 175 -7.65 -14.07 -17.69
N LYS A 176 -6.60 -14.42 -16.92
CA LYS A 176 -5.80 -15.64 -17.15
C LYS A 176 -6.65 -16.91 -17.01
N LEU A 177 -7.51 -16.98 -15.98
CA LEU A 177 -8.43 -18.11 -15.78
C LEU A 177 -9.45 -18.24 -16.92
N LYS A 178 -10.03 -17.12 -17.39
CA LYS A 178 -11.00 -17.12 -18.50
C LYS A 178 -10.37 -17.49 -19.84
N HIS A 179 -9.09 -17.16 -20.05
CA HIS A 179 -8.35 -17.56 -21.25
C HIS A 179 -8.13 -19.08 -21.28
N ASN A 180 -7.60 -19.64 -20.18
CA ASN A 180 -7.32 -21.07 -20.09
C ASN A 180 -8.60 -21.93 -20.19
N ALA A 181 -9.75 -21.42 -19.72
CA ALA A 181 -11.05 -22.09 -19.86
C ALA A 181 -11.67 -22.00 -21.27
N LYS A 182 -11.10 -21.20 -22.18
CA LYS A 182 -11.49 -21.15 -23.60
C LYS A 182 -10.60 -22.04 -24.48
N GLU A 183 -9.44 -22.44 -23.97
CA GLU A 183 -8.48 -23.29 -24.67
C GLU A 183 -8.56 -24.77 -24.24
N ALA A 184 -9.46 -25.09 -23.29
CA ALA A 184 -9.79 -26.43 -22.83
C ALA A 184 -11.17 -26.84 -23.34
#